data_AF-A0A093NS27-F1
#
_entry.id   AF-A0A093NS27-F1
#
_cell.length_a   1.000
_cell.length_b   1.000
_cell.length_c   1.000
_cell.angle_alpha   90.00
_cell.angle_beta   90.00
_cell.angle_gamma   90.00
#
_symmetry.space_group_name_H-M   'P 1'
#
loop_
_entity.id
_entity.type
_entity.pdbx_description
1 polymer ?
#
loop_
_entity_poly.entity_id
_entity_poly.type
_entity_poly.pdbx_seq_one_letter_code
_entity_poly.pdbx_strand_id
1 'polypeptide(L)'
;RYPLATFFHLFFRVSAIITYLFCDWFSNSFVACFVTILLLLSFDFWSVKNVTGRLLVGLRWWNQIDEDGKSHWVFEAKRVTASTEAEARIFWLGLIICPVIWTVFFFSTLFSLKLKWLALVIAGISLQTANLYGYIHCKLGGQKSISRVTSRF
;
A
#
# COMPACT_ATOMS: atom_id res chain seq x y z
N ARG A 1 6.71 19.82 4.11
CA ARG A 1 5.95 18.96 5.06
C ARG A 1 4.62 18.60 4.39
N TYR A 2 4.10 17.40 4.62
CA TYR A 2 2.92 16.88 3.92
C TYR A 2 1.88 16.26 4.89
N PRO A 3 1.28 17.08 5.79
CA PRO A 3 0.33 16.59 6.79
C PRO A 3 -0.93 15.99 6.14
N LEU A 4 -1.44 16.59 5.07
CA LEU A 4 -2.59 16.07 4.34
C LEU A 4 -2.31 14.71 3.70
N ALA A 5 -1.13 14.53 3.08
CA ALA A 5 -0.76 13.25 2.49
C ALA A 5 -0.63 12.16 3.56
N THR A 6 -0.09 12.50 4.74
CA THR A 6 0.01 11.57 5.88
C THR A 6 -1.36 11.21 6.44
N PHE A 7 -2.28 12.18 6.54
CA PHE A 7 -3.65 11.92 6.93
C PHE A 7 -4.33 10.96 5.96
N PHE A 8 -4.32 11.26 4.65
CA PHE A 8 -4.94 10.39 3.65
C PHE A 8 -4.29 9.01 3.54
N HIS A 9 -2.98 8.91 3.82
CA HIS A 9 -2.26 7.64 3.91
C HIS A 9 -2.85 6.70 4.96
N LEU A 10 -3.35 7.25 6.07
CA LEU A 10 -3.95 6.49 7.16
C LEU A 10 -5.47 6.37 6.99
N PHE A 11 -6.13 7.43 6.52
CA PHE A 11 -7.58 7.51 6.41
C PHE A 11 -8.17 6.36 5.59
N PHE A 12 -7.79 6.20 4.31
CA PHE A 12 -8.39 5.17 3.46
C PHE A 12 -8.18 3.76 4.01
N ARG A 13 -6.98 3.51 4.55
CA ARG A 13 -6.61 2.24 5.17
C ARG A 13 -7.42 1.92 6.41
N VAL A 14 -7.49 2.87 7.34
CA VAL A 14 -8.22 2.70 8.60
C VAL A 14 -9.71 2.59 8.31
N SER A 15 -10.25 3.39 7.39
CA SER A 15 -11.63 3.28 6.93
C SER A 15 -11.92 1.91 6.34
N ALA A 16 -11.06 1.34 5.50
CA ALA A 16 -11.26 -0.01 4.94
C ALA A 16 -11.33 -1.08 6.05
N ILE A 17 -10.46 -0.99 7.06
CA ILE A 17 -10.43 -1.91 8.21
C ILE A 17 -11.70 -1.76 9.06
N ILE A 18 -12.09 -0.52 9.39
CA ILE A 18 -13.30 -0.24 10.18
C ILE A 18 -14.54 -0.73 9.42
N THR A 19 -14.67 -0.42 8.13
CA THR A 19 -15.80 -0.88 7.33
C THR A 19 -15.83 -2.40 7.22
N TYR A 20 -14.69 -3.09 7.12
CA TYR A 20 -14.65 -4.55 7.14
C TYR A 20 -15.15 -5.14 8.46
N LEU A 21 -14.76 -4.56 9.60
CA LEU A 21 -15.15 -5.05 10.93
C LEU A 21 -16.62 -4.77 11.27
N PHE A 22 -17.13 -3.60 10.86
CA PHE A 22 -18.43 -3.11 11.32
C PHE A 22 -19.50 -3.05 10.23
N CYS A 23 -19.20 -3.44 8.99
CA CYS A 23 -20.18 -3.44 7.88
C CYS A 23 -21.48 -4.15 8.27
N ASP A 24 -21.39 -5.33 8.89
CA ASP A 24 -22.53 -6.16 9.25
C ASP A 24 -23.46 -5.47 10.28
N TRP A 25 -22.98 -4.46 11.01
CA TRP A 25 -23.80 -3.67 11.94
C TRP A 25 -24.53 -2.51 11.28
N PHE A 26 -23.99 -1.95 10.18
CA PHE A 26 -24.52 -0.73 9.56
C PHE A 26 -25.31 -0.99 8.27
N SER A 27 -25.11 -2.13 7.60
CA SER A 27 -25.72 -2.42 6.30
C SER A 27 -26.25 -3.84 6.22
N ASN A 28 -27.51 -3.99 5.82
CA ASN A 28 -28.11 -5.29 5.49
C ASN A 28 -27.69 -5.78 4.09
N SER A 29 -27.01 -4.95 3.28
CA SER A 29 -26.60 -5.28 1.92
C SER A 29 -25.13 -5.70 1.87
N PHE A 30 -24.91 -7.00 1.69
CA PHE A 30 -23.59 -7.58 1.44
C PHE A 30 -22.89 -6.90 0.26
N VAL A 31 -23.60 -6.67 -0.85
CA VAL A 31 -23.03 -6.08 -2.08
C VAL A 31 -22.56 -4.65 -1.81
N ALA A 32 -23.36 -3.84 -1.12
CA ALA A 32 -22.99 -2.46 -0.81
C ALA A 32 -21.72 -2.38 0.06
N CYS A 33 -21.62 -3.24 1.07
CA CYS A 33 -20.40 -3.32 1.88
C CYS A 33 -19.19 -3.79 1.10
N PHE A 34 -19.34 -4.87 0.33
CA PHE A 34 -18.27 -5.43 -0.48
C PHE A 34 -17.69 -4.37 -1.41
N VAL A 35 -18.55 -3.66 -2.15
CA VAL A 35 -18.16 -2.59 -3.07
C VAL A 35 -17.50 -1.43 -2.31
N THR A 36 -18.06 -1.02 -1.18
CA THR A 36 -17.50 0.09 -0.38
C THR A 36 -16.08 -0.21 0.09
N ILE A 37 -15.84 -1.41 0.64
CA ILE A 37 -14.51 -1.79 1.12
C ILE A 37 -13.54 -1.95 -0.05
N LEU A 38 -13.98 -2.52 -1.18
CA LEU A 38 -13.15 -2.63 -2.37
C LEU A 38 -12.72 -1.26 -2.93
N LEU A 39 -13.63 -0.27 -2.90
CA LEU A 39 -13.32 1.10 -3.27
C LEU A 39 -12.32 1.74 -2.30
N LEU A 40 -12.50 1.57 -0.99
CA LEU A 40 -11.56 2.08 0.01
C LEU A 40 -10.15 1.46 -0.16
N LEU A 41 -10.07 0.15 -0.41
CA LEU A 41 -8.82 -0.55 -0.72
C LEU A 41 -8.17 -0.02 -2.00
N SER A 42 -8.96 0.26 -3.03
CA SER A 42 -8.48 0.82 -4.29
C SER A 42 -7.94 2.23 -4.12
N PHE A 43 -8.62 3.08 -3.34
CA PHE A 43 -8.15 4.42 -3.00
C PHE A 43 -6.89 4.40 -2.13
N ASP A 44 -6.81 3.50 -1.15
CA ASP A 44 -5.58 3.30 -0.38
C ASP A 44 -4.43 2.87 -1.30
N PHE A 45 -4.65 1.83 -2.13
CA PHE A 45 -3.65 1.38 -3.09
C PHE A 45 -3.15 2.51 -4.00
N TRP A 46 -4.08 3.26 -4.60
CA TRP A 46 -3.75 4.33 -5.53
C TRP A 46 -3.05 5.50 -4.82
N SER A 47 -3.53 5.93 -3.66
CA SER A 47 -2.95 7.03 -2.91
C SER A 47 -1.55 6.69 -2.41
N VAL A 48 -1.35 5.46 -1.92
CA VAL A 48 -0.05 4.94 -1.53
C VAL A 48 0.91 4.92 -2.71
N LYS A 49 0.48 4.39 -3.85
CA LYS A 49 1.31 4.26 -5.07
C LYS A 49 1.66 5.60 -5.72
N ASN A 50 0.70 6.52 -5.82
CA ASN A 50 0.83 7.71 -6.66
C ASN A 50 1.11 9.01 -5.89
N VAL A 51 0.71 9.08 -4.62
CA VAL A 51 0.81 10.32 -3.82
C VAL A 51 1.80 10.13 -2.68
N THR A 52 1.49 9.26 -1.72
CA THR A 52 2.22 9.24 -0.44
C THR A 52 3.61 8.64 -0.58
N GLY A 53 3.82 7.66 -1.47
CA GLY A 53 5.17 7.17 -1.76
C GLY A 53 6.10 8.24 -2.32
N ARG A 54 5.59 9.14 -3.18
CA ARG A 54 6.37 10.23 -3.76
C ARG A 54 6.64 11.34 -2.75
N LEU A 55 5.62 11.72 -1.97
CA LEU A 55 5.70 12.86 -1.06
C LEU A 55 6.40 12.53 0.27
N LEU A 56 6.12 11.35 0.86
CA LEU A 56 6.60 11.02 2.21
C LEU A 56 7.98 10.34 2.19
N VAL A 57 8.27 9.57 1.15
CA VAL A 57 9.53 8.78 1.07
C VAL A 57 10.30 8.95 -0.23
N GLY A 58 9.77 9.68 -1.22
CA GLY A 58 10.48 9.98 -2.47
C GLY A 58 10.68 8.76 -3.36
N LEU A 59 9.85 7.74 -3.20
CA LEU A 59 9.96 6.48 -3.92
C LEU A 59 8.88 6.38 -4.98
N ARG A 60 9.21 5.75 -6.11
CA ARG A 60 8.25 5.52 -7.20
C ARG A 60 8.55 4.21 -7.91
N TRP A 61 7.51 3.41 -8.14
CA TRP A 61 7.60 2.18 -8.91
C TRP A 61 6.48 2.09 -9.94
N TRP A 62 6.79 1.55 -11.12
CA TRP A 62 5.82 1.25 -12.17
C TRP A 62 6.34 0.13 -13.07
N ASN A 63 5.44 -0.38 -13.90
CA ASN A 63 5.77 -1.34 -14.94
C ASN A 63 5.68 -0.63 -16.30
N GLN A 64 6.68 -0.83 -17.15
CA GLN A 64 6.73 -0.33 -18.51
C GLN A 64 6.80 -1.53 -19.45
N ILE A 65 5.90 -1.59 -20.42
CA ILE A 65 5.90 -2.62 -21.46
C ILE A 65 6.61 -2.03 -22.68
N ASP A 66 7.61 -2.72 -23.20
CA ASP A 66 8.33 -2.30 -24.40
C ASP A 66 7.57 -2.69 -25.69
N GLU A 67 8.11 -2.30 -26.84
CA GLU A 67 7.53 -2.62 -28.15
C GLU A 67 7.48 -4.13 -28.45
N ASP A 68 8.37 -4.91 -27.80
CA ASP A 68 8.39 -6.38 -27.87
C ASP A 68 7.36 -7.03 -26.91
N GLY A 69 6.62 -6.25 -26.14
CA GLY A 69 5.66 -6.75 -25.15
C GLY A 69 6.30 -7.25 -23.84
N LYS A 70 7.60 -7.02 -23.60
CA LYS A 70 8.30 -7.42 -22.39
C LYS A 70 8.11 -6.39 -21.28
N SER A 71 7.96 -6.91 -20.06
CA SER A 71 7.64 -6.14 -18.85
C SER A 71 8.91 -5.70 -18.12
N HIS A 72 9.14 -4.39 -18.03
CA HIS A 72 10.26 -3.77 -17.34
C HIS A 72 9.79 -3.04 -16.08
N TRP A 73 10.28 -3.48 -14.92
CA TRP A 73 9.97 -2.86 -13.64
C TRP A 73 10.97 -1.73 -13.34
N VAL A 74 10.47 -0.50 -13.20
CA VAL A 74 11.30 0.65 -12.90
C VAL A 74 11.10 1.08 -11.46
N PHE A 75 12.21 1.24 -10.73
CA PHE A 75 12.23 1.61 -9.31
C PHE A 75 13.10 2.86 -9.12
N GLU A 76 12.50 3.95 -8.67
CA GLU A 76 13.18 5.22 -8.42
C GLU A 76 13.18 5.57 -6.94
N ALA A 77 14.30 6.14 -6.50
CA ALA A 77 14.44 6.75 -5.19
C ALA A 77 15.04 8.16 -5.35
N LYS A 78 14.36 9.16 -4.79
CA LYS A 78 14.81 10.55 -4.74
C LYS A 78 14.88 11.00 -3.29
N ARG A 79 15.85 11.87 -2.98
CA ARG A 79 15.96 12.49 -1.66
C ARG A 79 14.82 13.49 -1.48
N VAL A 80 14.01 13.32 -0.45
CA VAL A 80 12.94 14.27 -0.11
C VAL A 80 13.45 15.20 0.98
N THR A 81 13.50 16.51 0.69
CA THR A 81 13.91 17.54 1.65
C THR A 81 12.76 18.07 2.49
N ALA A 82 11.53 17.98 1.97
CA ALA A 82 10.35 18.55 2.61
C ALA A 82 9.64 17.62 3.60
N SER A 83 9.89 16.30 3.56
CA SER A 83 9.25 15.33 4.47
C SER A 83 10.07 15.10 5.71
N THR A 84 9.39 14.97 6.85
CA THR A 84 9.99 14.70 8.15
C THR A 84 10.25 13.21 8.34
N GLU A 85 11.16 12.87 9.25
CA GLU A 85 11.42 11.46 9.59
C GLU A 85 10.18 10.75 10.16
N ALA A 86 9.35 11.46 10.92
CA ALA A 86 8.09 10.93 11.44
C ALA A 86 7.11 10.53 10.33
N GLU A 87 6.93 11.39 9.31
CA GLU A 87 6.08 11.08 8.15
C GLU A 87 6.58 9.86 7.38
N ALA A 88 7.90 9.74 7.18
CA ALA A 88 8.50 8.57 6.56
C ALA A 88 8.30 7.30 7.41
N ARG A 89 8.44 7.39 8.74
CA ARG A 89 8.18 6.27 9.67
C ARG A 89 6.71 5.84 9.61
N ILE A 90 5.77 6.78 9.60
CA ILE A 90 4.33 6.51 9.46
C ILE A 90 4.05 5.77 8.15
N PHE A 91 4.66 6.22 7.04
CA PHE A 91 4.52 5.56 5.76
C PHE A 91 4.95 4.08 5.82
N TRP A 92 6.15 3.80 6.34
CA TRP A 92 6.68 2.44 6.42
C TRP A 92 5.91 1.55 7.39
N LEU A 93 5.56 2.07 8.57
CA LEU A 93 4.75 1.34 9.55
C LEU A 93 3.39 1.00 8.95
N GLY A 94 2.74 1.97 8.32
CA GLY A 94 1.46 1.76 7.67
C GLY A 94 1.52 0.70 6.55
N LEU A 95 2.58 0.73 5.73
CA LEU A 95 2.80 -0.19 4.62
C LEU A 95 3.05 -1.64 5.08
N ILE A 96 3.62 -1.83 6.28
CA ILE A 96 3.92 -3.16 6.84
C ILE A 96 2.77 -3.68 7.71
N ILE A 97 2.19 -2.84 8.57
CA ILE A 97 1.14 -3.25 9.52
C ILE A 97 -0.14 -3.63 8.76
N CYS A 98 -0.48 -2.93 7.68
CA CYS A 98 -1.72 -3.21 6.96
C CYS A 98 -1.81 -4.63 6.38
N PRO A 99 -0.84 -5.13 5.59
CA PRO A 99 -0.90 -6.50 5.08
C PRO A 99 -0.90 -7.54 6.20
N VAL A 100 -0.28 -7.26 7.36
CA VAL A 100 -0.37 -8.13 8.55
C VAL A 100 -1.82 -8.20 9.06
N ILE A 101 -2.51 -7.06 9.21
CA ILE A 101 -3.93 -7.03 9.62
C ILE A 101 -4.81 -7.80 8.63
N TRP A 102 -4.64 -7.58 7.33
CA TRP A 102 -5.40 -8.30 6.30
C TRP A 102 -5.09 -9.80 6.28
N THR A 103 -3.86 -10.21 6.61
CA THR A 103 -3.50 -11.62 6.77
C THR A 103 -4.22 -12.24 7.97
N VAL A 104 -4.34 -11.52 9.09
CA VAL A 104 -5.15 -11.98 10.23
C VAL A 104 -6.62 -12.14 9.83
N PHE A 105 -7.19 -11.17 9.09
CA PHE A 105 -8.54 -11.29 8.54
C PHE A 105 -8.70 -12.48 7.58
N PHE A 106 -7.65 -12.82 6.82
CA PHE A 106 -7.69 -13.97 5.91
C PHE A 106 -7.87 -15.25 6.67
N PHE A 107 -7.03 -15.50 7.68
CA PHE A 107 -7.14 -16.69 8.51
C PHE A 107 -8.47 -16.73 9.27
N SER A 108 -8.92 -15.61 9.83
CA SER A 108 -10.24 -15.52 10.49
C SER A 108 -11.39 -15.91 9.55
N THR A 109 -11.40 -15.37 8.33
CA THR A 109 -12.43 -15.66 7.32
C THR A 109 -12.33 -17.09 6.77
N LEU A 110 -11.10 -17.60 6.62
CA LEU A 110 -10.83 -18.96 6.16
C LEU A 110 -11.36 -19.99 7.17
N PHE A 111 -11.01 -19.84 8.46
CA PHE A 111 -11.47 -20.74 9.51
C PHE A 111 -12.97 -20.59 9.80
N SER A 112 -13.54 -19.40 9.59
CA SER A 112 -14.98 -19.18 9.69
C SER A 112 -15.78 -19.66 8.47
N LEU A 113 -15.11 -20.20 7.43
CA LEU A 113 -15.70 -20.64 6.16
C LEU A 113 -16.59 -19.58 5.48
N LYS A 114 -16.31 -18.29 5.73
CA LYS A 114 -17.03 -17.16 5.16
C LYS A 114 -16.55 -16.87 3.73
N LEU A 115 -16.72 -17.81 2.81
CA LEU A 115 -16.17 -17.77 1.44
C LEU A 115 -16.51 -16.49 0.68
N LYS A 116 -17.69 -15.89 0.93
CA LYS A 116 -18.12 -14.62 0.33
C LYS A 116 -17.14 -13.46 0.60
N TRP A 117 -16.50 -13.46 1.77
CA TRP A 117 -15.55 -12.42 2.19
C TRP A 117 -14.10 -12.74 1.81
N LEU A 118 -13.82 -14.00 1.42
CA LEU A 118 -12.47 -14.46 1.13
C LEU A 118 -11.85 -13.72 -0.06
N ALA A 119 -12.63 -13.52 -1.13
CA ALA A 119 -12.18 -12.76 -2.30
C ALA A 119 -11.76 -11.32 -1.94
N LEU A 120 -12.51 -10.69 -1.03
CA LEU A 120 -12.23 -9.33 -0.59
C LEU A 120 -10.94 -9.24 0.22
N VAL A 121 -10.72 -10.20 1.12
CA VAL A 121 -9.48 -10.24 1.90
C VAL A 121 -8.27 -10.55 1.01
N ILE A 122 -8.41 -11.47 0.05
CA ILE A 122 -7.36 -11.76 -0.95
C ILE A 122 -7.02 -10.49 -1.75
N ALA A 123 -8.02 -9.73 -2.19
CA ALA A 123 -7.79 -8.45 -2.87
C ALA A 123 -7.05 -7.45 -1.96
N GLY A 124 -7.45 -7.32 -0.69
CA GLY A 124 -6.77 -6.48 0.30
C GLY A 124 -5.30 -6.84 0.47
N ILE A 125 -4.98 -8.13 0.65
CA ILE A 125 -3.60 -8.62 0.76
C ILE A 125 -2.82 -8.34 -0.52
N SER A 126 -3.41 -8.62 -1.69
CA SER A 126 -2.74 -8.49 -2.98
C SER A 126 -2.34 -7.04 -3.25
N LEU A 127 -3.27 -6.09 -3.06
CA LEU A 127 -3.02 -4.67 -3.27
C LEU A 127 -1.95 -4.13 -2.32
N GLN A 128 -2.02 -4.49 -1.03
CA GLN A 128 -1.02 -4.04 -0.05
C GLN A 128 0.35 -4.65 -0.29
N THR A 129 0.41 -5.94 -0.61
CA THR A 129 1.67 -6.64 -0.90
C THR A 129 2.32 -6.08 -2.17
N ALA A 130 1.55 -5.73 -3.20
CA ALA A 130 2.08 -5.11 -4.41
C ALA A 130 2.77 -3.77 -4.11
N ASN A 131 2.17 -2.91 -3.28
CA ASN A 131 2.81 -1.67 -2.84
C ASN A 131 4.05 -1.96 -1.98
N LEU A 132 3.94 -2.85 -0.98
CA LEU A 132 5.06 -3.20 -0.11
C LEU A 132 6.28 -3.69 -0.90
N TYR A 133 6.05 -4.62 -1.83
CA TYR A 133 7.09 -5.15 -2.72
C TYR A 133 7.74 -4.05 -3.55
N GLY A 134 6.93 -3.21 -4.22
CA GLY A 134 7.44 -2.13 -5.04
C GLY A 134 8.33 -1.15 -4.27
N TYR A 135 7.92 -0.76 -3.06
CA TYR A 135 8.67 0.18 -2.23
C TYR A 135 9.92 -0.42 -1.59
N ILE A 136 9.91 -1.71 -1.21
CA ILE A 136 11.12 -2.40 -0.76
C ILE A 136 12.18 -2.39 -1.86
N HIS A 137 11.79 -2.70 -3.10
CA HIS A 137 12.71 -2.67 -4.25
C HIS A 137 13.25 -1.26 -4.52
N CYS A 138 12.43 -0.22 -4.42
CA CYS A 138 12.91 1.17 -4.50
C CYS A 138 13.95 1.48 -3.41
N LYS A 139 13.69 1.08 -2.16
CA LYS A 139 14.59 1.35 -1.02
C LYS A 139 15.93 0.64 -1.18
N LEU A 140 15.91 -0.65 -1.54
CA LEU A 140 17.12 -1.46 -1.76
C LEU A 140 17.93 -0.97 -2.96
N GLY A 141 17.25 -0.60 -4.06
CA GLY A 141 17.89 -0.03 -5.25
C GLY A 141 18.57 1.31 -4.97
N GLY A 142 17.90 2.19 -4.21
CA GLY A 142 18.46 3.48 -3.81
C GLY A 142 19.73 3.36 -2.95
N GLN A 143 19.76 2.43 -1.98
CA GLN A 143 20.93 2.20 -1.13
C GLN A 143 22.16 1.71 -1.93
N LYS A 144 21.95 0.79 -2.88
CA LYS A 144 23.03 0.29 -3.75
C LYS A 144 23.63 1.39 -4.62
N SER A 145 22.79 2.30 -5.13
CA SER A 145 23.24 3.44 -5.94
C SER A 145 24.14 4.39 -5.13
N ILE A 146 23.73 4.76 -3.91
CA ILE A 146 24.51 5.64 -3.03
C ILE A 146 25.86 4.99 -2.66
N SER A 147 25.86 3.71 -2.27
CA SER A 147 27.08 2.97 -1.92
C SER A 147 28.10 2.94 -3.06
N ARG A 148 27.65 2.75 -4.31
CA ARG A 148 28.51 2.73 -5.49
C ARG A 148 29.11 4.11 -5.80
N VAL A 149 28.38 5.20 -5.53
CA VAL A 149 28.91 6.56 -5.70
C VAL A 149 29.99 6.84 -4.67
N THR A 150 29.78 6.47 -3.40
CA THR A 150 30.77 6.67 -2.34
C THR A 150 32.02 5.82 -2.49
N SER A 151 31.94 4.62 -3.08
CA SER A 151 33.13 3.77 -3.30
C SER A 151 33.98 4.18 -4.49
N ARG A 152 33.57 5.20 -5.26
CA ARG A 152 34.32 5.77 -6.40
C ARG A 152 35.10 7.04 -6.03
N PHE A 153 35.04 7.45 -4.77
CA PHE A 153 35.88 8.50 -4.18
C PHE A 153 36.89 7.85 -3.23
#